data_AF-A0A7V2SKQ3-F1
#
_entry.id   AF-A0A7V2SKQ3-F1
#
_cell.length_a   1.000
_cell.length_b   1.000
_cell.length_c   1.000
_cell.angle_alpha   90.00
_cell.angle_beta   90.00
_cell.angle_gamma   90.00
#
_symmetry.space_group_name_H-M   'P 1'
#
loop_
_entity.id
_entity.type
_entity.pdbx_description
1 polymer ?
#
loop_
_entity_poly.entity_id
_entity_poly.type
_entity_poly.pdbx_seq_one_letter_code
_entity_poly.pdbx_strand_id
1 'polypeptide(L)'
;MARVPCTHCHLEFDESVMITEEEQGKTLHFCCKGCQGVYHLLREEGLDTFYDKLGNQKLEPADKAREKKEDLERFDLEGFHKKYVRTTPEGFNEIHLIIEGIHCSACVWLNEKVLHQTPGVIEATINYSNNKAKVIWDPEQIRLSQIIETIRNIGYNAYPYDPSLQEERAVKVRNDYYSRILVGVFATMNIMWIAIAQYAGYFTGMEKGHKNILNIAEFILATPTLFYSGWIFFRG
;
A
#
# COMPACT_ATOMS: atom_id res chain seq x y z
N MET A 1 4.06 -25.88 34.61
CA MET A 1 2.62 -26.14 34.78
C MET A 1 2.15 -26.96 33.59
N ALA A 2 1.23 -27.91 33.81
CA ALA A 2 0.68 -28.68 32.71
C ALA A 2 -0.21 -27.76 31.86
N ARG A 3 0.11 -27.66 30.56
CA ARG A 3 -0.74 -26.96 29.59
C ARG A 3 -1.69 -27.97 28.99
N VAL A 4 -2.97 -27.68 29.09
CA VAL A 4 -4.03 -28.59 28.65
C VAL A 4 -4.90 -27.84 27.63
N PRO A 5 -5.29 -28.48 26.51
CA PRO A 5 -6.09 -27.84 25.49
C PRO A 5 -7.54 -27.67 25.93
N CYS A 6 -8.15 -26.55 25.55
CA CYS A 6 -9.59 -26.33 25.71
C CYS A 6 -10.38 -27.25 24.79
N THR A 7 -11.43 -27.90 25.32
CA THR A 7 -12.29 -28.83 24.58
C THR A 7 -13.04 -28.15 23.42
N HIS A 8 -13.30 -26.84 23.50
CA HIS A 8 -14.02 -26.12 22.44
C HIS A 8 -13.10 -25.44 21.41
N CYS A 9 -12.12 -24.64 21.87
CA CYS A 9 -11.27 -23.85 20.97
C CYS A 9 -9.91 -24.48 20.64
N HIS A 10 -9.54 -25.59 21.28
CA HIS A 10 -8.26 -26.29 21.14
C HIS A 10 -6.99 -25.44 21.40
N LEU A 11 -7.16 -24.24 21.99
CA LEU A 11 -6.05 -23.43 22.49
C LEU A 11 -5.55 -23.99 23.82
N GLU A 12 -4.25 -23.83 24.08
CA GLU A 12 -3.58 -24.36 25.28
C GLU A 12 -3.51 -23.31 26.38
N PHE A 13 -3.94 -23.69 27.58
CA PHE A 13 -3.91 -22.84 28.77
C PHE A 13 -3.33 -23.60 29.95
N ASP A 14 -2.90 -22.87 30.98
CA ASP A 14 -2.49 -23.47 32.24
C ASP A 14 -3.70 -24.07 32.97
N GLU A 15 -3.57 -25.30 33.43
CA GLU A 15 -4.68 -26.05 34.07
C GLU A 15 -5.31 -25.31 35.27
N SER A 16 -4.52 -24.51 35.99
CA SER A 16 -4.99 -23.74 37.15
C SER A 16 -5.99 -22.63 36.84
N VAL A 17 -6.09 -22.19 35.58
CA VAL A 17 -7.03 -21.14 35.16
C VAL A 17 -8.21 -21.69 34.36
N MET A 18 -8.25 -23.00 34.12
CA MET A 18 -9.30 -23.63 33.33
C MET A 18 -10.49 -24.08 34.18
N ILE A 19 -11.67 -24.03 33.57
CA ILE A 19 -12.91 -24.53 34.14
C ILE A 19 -12.99 -26.01 33.79
N THR A 20 -12.98 -26.87 34.81
CA THR A 20 -13.11 -28.32 34.66
C THR A 20 -14.55 -28.77 34.86
N GLU A 21 -15.03 -29.65 33.99
CA GLU A 21 -16.35 -30.27 34.09
C GLU A 21 -16.24 -31.76 33.79
N GLU A 22 -16.89 -32.63 34.58
CA GLU A 22 -16.90 -34.07 34.34
C GLU A 22 -18.21 -34.47 33.65
N GLU A 23 -18.11 -35.04 32.46
CA GLU A 23 -19.26 -35.50 31.70
C GLU A 23 -18.96 -36.87 31.07
N GLN A 24 -19.86 -37.85 31.28
CA GLN A 24 -19.75 -39.21 30.73
C GLN A 24 -18.38 -39.90 30.97
N GLY A 25 -17.75 -39.64 32.13
CA GLY A 25 -16.46 -40.24 32.49
C GLY A 25 -15.24 -39.62 31.79
N LYS A 26 -15.40 -38.47 31.11
CA LYS A 26 -14.30 -37.65 30.58
C LYS A 26 -14.26 -36.30 31.29
N THR A 27 -13.06 -35.88 31.66
CA THR A 27 -12.80 -34.53 32.18
C THR A 27 -12.70 -33.57 31.00
N LEU A 28 -13.64 -32.64 30.90
CA LEU A 28 -13.66 -31.56 29.92
C LEU A 28 -12.98 -30.33 30.53
N HIS A 29 -12.20 -29.62 29.72
CA HIS A 29 -11.46 -28.44 30.13
C HIS A 29 -11.87 -27.26 29.27
N PHE A 30 -12.34 -26.18 29.88
CA PHE A 30 -12.73 -24.96 29.17
C PHE A 30 -11.88 -23.77 29.61
N CYS A 31 -11.40 -22.99 28.64
CA CYS A 31 -10.58 -21.81 28.93
C CYS A 31 -11.36 -20.63 29.52
N CYS A 32 -12.68 -20.57 29.29
CA CYS A 32 -13.56 -19.51 29.80
C CYS A 32 -15.02 -19.97 29.81
N LYS A 33 -15.89 -19.22 30.50
CA LYS A 33 -17.35 -19.45 30.50
C LYS A 33 -17.99 -19.37 29.12
N GLY A 34 -17.39 -18.63 28.19
CA GLY A 34 -17.84 -18.57 26.79
C GLY A 34 -17.67 -19.91 26.08
N CYS A 35 -16.49 -20.54 26.16
CA CYS A 35 -16.25 -21.86 25.56
C CYS A 35 -17.13 -22.94 26.18
N GLN A 36 -17.36 -22.89 27.50
CA GLN A 36 -18.30 -23.79 28.18
C GLN A 36 -19.73 -23.60 27.65
N GLY A 37 -20.20 -22.35 27.56
CA GLY A 37 -21.56 -22.04 27.08
C GLY A 37 -21.80 -22.44 25.63
N VAL A 38 -20.85 -22.17 24.73
CA VAL A 38 -20.99 -22.56 23.31
C VAL A 38 -20.96 -24.08 23.16
N TYR A 39 -20.14 -24.79 23.94
CA TYR A 39 -20.12 -26.25 23.93
C TYR A 39 -21.48 -26.84 24.31
N HIS A 40 -22.08 -26.36 25.40
CA HIS A 40 -23.41 -26.80 25.84
C HIS A 40 -24.50 -26.44 24.83
N LEU A 41 -24.47 -25.23 24.27
CA LEU A 41 -25.43 -24.78 23.26
C LEU A 41 -25.39 -25.65 21.99
N LEU A 42 -24.19 -25.95 21.48
CA LEU A 42 -24.04 -26.82 20.30
C LEU A 42 -24.58 -28.23 20.55
N ARG A 43 -24.40 -28.74 21.77
CA ARG A 43 -24.95 -30.02 22.23
C ARG A 43 -26.47 -30.01 22.31
N GLU A 44 -27.05 -28.97 22.91
CA GLU A 44 -28.50 -28.82 23.05
C GLU A 44 -29.21 -28.72 21.70
N GLU A 45 -28.56 -28.09 20.71
CA GLU A 45 -29.06 -27.96 19.33
C GLU A 45 -28.74 -29.19 18.44
N GLY A 46 -28.12 -30.24 18.98
CA GLY A 46 -27.77 -31.45 18.23
C GLY A 46 -26.70 -31.24 17.15
N LEU A 47 -25.86 -30.21 17.30
CA LEU A 47 -24.79 -29.83 16.37
C LEU A 47 -23.43 -30.46 16.71
N ASP A 48 -23.42 -31.64 17.34
CA ASP A 48 -22.20 -32.36 17.75
C ASP A 48 -21.21 -32.60 16.60
N THR A 49 -21.71 -32.74 15.36
CA THR A 49 -20.90 -32.88 14.14
C THR A 49 -19.95 -31.70 13.87
N PHE A 50 -20.14 -30.58 14.55
CA PHE A 50 -19.22 -29.45 14.53
C PHE A 50 -17.80 -29.88 14.90
N TYR A 51 -17.63 -30.69 15.95
CA TYR A 51 -16.31 -31.10 16.44
C TYR A 51 -15.61 -32.08 15.48
N ASP A 52 -16.38 -32.93 14.79
CA ASP A 52 -15.85 -33.79 13.73
C ASP A 52 -15.29 -32.98 12.55
N LYS A 53 -15.99 -31.89 12.18
CA LYS A 53 -15.56 -30.97 11.12
C LYS A 53 -14.40 -30.08 11.54
N LEU A 54 -14.37 -29.66 12.81
CA LEU A 54 -13.30 -28.83 13.36
C LEU A 54 -11.97 -29.59 13.42
N GLY A 55 -12.02 -30.91 13.70
CA GLY A 55 -10.85 -31.77 13.72
C GLY A 55 -9.77 -31.22 14.65
N ASN A 56 -8.57 -30.96 14.11
CA ASN A 56 -7.42 -30.47 14.88
C ASN A 56 -7.22 -28.94 14.76
N GLN A 57 -8.19 -28.22 14.17
CA GLN A 57 -8.09 -26.78 13.97
C GLN A 57 -8.35 -26.03 15.28
N LYS A 58 -7.54 -25.01 15.56
CA LYS A 58 -7.68 -24.12 16.73
C LYS A 58 -8.59 -22.95 16.36
N LEU A 59 -9.56 -22.62 17.21
CA LEU A 59 -10.42 -21.45 17.03
C LEU A 59 -9.71 -20.20 17.55
N GLU A 60 -9.74 -19.11 16.78
CA GLU A 60 -9.13 -17.84 17.20
C GLU A 60 -10.00 -17.10 18.23
N PRO A 61 -9.42 -16.41 19.23
CA PRO A 61 -10.17 -15.65 20.21
C PRO A 61 -10.93 -14.46 19.59
N ALA A 62 -12.12 -14.18 20.12
CA ALA A 62 -12.95 -13.04 19.69
C ALA A 62 -12.24 -11.68 19.83
N ASP A 63 -11.26 -11.55 20.74
CA ASP A 63 -10.52 -10.30 20.94
C ASP A 63 -9.64 -9.92 19.73
N LYS A 64 -9.05 -10.91 19.04
CA LYS A 64 -8.31 -10.65 17.79
C LYS A 64 -9.24 -10.30 16.63
N ALA A 65 -10.45 -10.85 16.62
CA ALA A 65 -11.48 -10.44 15.65
C ALA A 65 -11.94 -8.98 15.89
N ARG A 66 -11.95 -8.52 17.14
CA ARG A 66 -12.19 -7.10 17.50
C ARG A 66 -11.07 -6.18 17.01
N GLU A 67 -9.80 -6.53 17.20
CA GLU A 67 -8.66 -5.74 16.68
C GLU A 67 -8.73 -5.59 15.14
N LYS A 68 -9.13 -6.66 14.44
CA LYS A 68 -9.30 -6.63 12.98
C LYS A 68 -10.44 -5.72 12.52
N LYS A 69 -11.48 -5.56 13.36
CA LYS A 69 -12.63 -4.68 13.10
C LYS A 69 -12.31 -3.21 13.38
N GLU A 70 -11.57 -2.92 14.46
CA GLU A 70 -11.08 -1.57 14.78
C GLU A 70 -10.10 -1.04 13.71
N ASP A 71 -9.32 -1.92 13.07
CA ASP A 71 -8.48 -1.56 11.92
C ASP A 71 -9.31 -1.20 10.67
N LEU A 72 -10.48 -1.81 10.48
CA LEU A 72 -11.37 -1.54 9.35
C LEU A 72 -12.14 -0.22 9.50
N GLU A 73 -12.55 0.15 10.72
CA GLU A 73 -13.26 1.41 10.97
C GLU A 73 -12.41 2.65 10.65
N ARG A 74 -11.08 2.53 10.65
CA ARG A 74 -10.16 3.61 10.27
C ARG A 74 -10.34 4.09 8.84
N PHE A 75 -10.77 3.20 7.94
CA PHE A 75 -11.01 3.52 6.54
C PHE A 75 -12.26 4.38 6.35
N ASP A 76 -13.18 4.40 7.33
CA ASP A 76 -14.42 5.17 7.27
C ASP A 76 -14.31 6.53 7.98
N LEU A 77 -13.15 6.90 8.51
CA LEU A 77 -12.93 8.20 9.14
C LEU A 77 -13.01 9.34 8.12
N GLU A 78 -13.65 10.45 8.48
CA GLU A 78 -13.79 11.62 7.60
C GLU A 78 -12.44 12.15 7.09
N GLY A 79 -11.41 12.15 7.95
CA GLY A 79 -10.06 12.57 7.57
C GLY A 79 -9.41 11.66 6.53
N PHE A 80 -9.76 10.37 6.53
CA PHE A 80 -9.32 9.42 5.52
C PHE A 80 -10.07 9.64 4.20
N HIS A 81 -11.39 9.79 4.30
CA HIS A 81 -12.27 10.02 3.15
C HIS A 81 -11.85 11.26 2.36
N LYS A 82 -11.64 12.39 3.04
CA LYS A 82 -11.17 13.64 2.42
C LYS A 82 -9.81 13.53 1.71
N LYS A 83 -8.96 12.61 2.16
CA LYS A 83 -7.60 12.45 1.62
C LYS A 83 -7.53 11.48 0.44
N TYR A 84 -8.24 10.36 0.51
CA TYR A 84 -8.08 9.26 -0.45
C TYR A 84 -9.31 9.01 -1.32
N VAL A 85 -10.48 9.52 -0.93
CA VAL A 85 -11.72 9.33 -1.67
C VAL A 85 -12.04 10.60 -2.46
N ARG A 86 -12.38 10.41 -3.73
CA ARG A 86 -12.83 11.47 -4.62
C ARG A 86 -14.27 11.20 -5.04
N THR A 87 -15.08 12.23 -5.12
CA THR A 87 -16.46 12.10 -5.59
C THR A 87 -16.49 12.32 -7.11
N THR A 88 -17.10 11.39 -7.84
CA THR A 88 -17.31 11.50 -9.28
C THR A 88 -18.43 12.50 -9.60
N PRO A 89 -18.55 13.00 -10.84
CA PRO A 89 -19.61 13.94 -11.22
C PRO A 89 -21.03 13.39 -11.02
N GLU A 90 -21.15 12.06 -10.98
CA GLU A 90 -22.40 11.31 -10.84
C GLU A 90 -22.80 11.10 -9.37
N GLY A 91 -21.98 11.55 -8.41
CA GLY A 91 -22.24 11.41 -6.98
C GLY A 91 -21.67 10.14 -6.34
N PHE A 92 -20.97 9.29 -7.09
CA PHE A 92 -20.31 8.10 -6.55
C PHE A 92 -18.95 8.43 -5.93
N ASN A 93 -18.47 7.56 -5.04
CA ASN A 93 -17.13 7.67 -4.48
C ASN A 93 -16.14 6.81 -5.26
N GLU A 94 -14.95 7.35 -5.49
CA GLU A 94 -13.83 6.73 -6.18
C GLU A 94 -12.62 6.68 -5.25
N ILE A 95 -11.95 5.54 -5.20
CA ILE A 95 -10.69 5.34 -4.47
C ILE A 95 -9.72 4.53 -5.32
N HIS A 96 -8.43 4.81 -5.14
CA HIS A 96 -7.38 3.93 -5.63
C HIS A 96 -6.76 3.16 -4.48
N LEU A 97 -6.58 1.86 -4.68
CA LEU A 97 -6.00 0.94 -3.72
C LEU A 97 -4.80 0.25 -4.35
N ILE A 98 -3.81 -0.13 -3.54
CA ILE A 98 -2.80 -1.13 -3.91
C ILE A 98 -3.19 -2.43 -3.23
N ILE A 99 -3.34 -3.49 -4.01
CA ILE A 99 -3.64 -4.82 -3.49
C ILE A 99 -2.34 -5.62 -3.38
N GLU A 100 -1.99 -6.02 -2.17
CA GLU A 100 -0.84 -6.90 -1.91
C GLU A 100 -1.19 -8.36 -2.16
N GLY A 101 -0.20 -9.15 -2.58
CA GLY A 101 -0.35 -10.59 -2.81
C GLY A 101 -0.82 -10.97 -4.22
N ILE A 102 -1.00 -10.02 -5.14
CA ILE A 102 -1.28 -10.32 -6.55
C ILE A 102 0.00 -10.83 -7.22
N HIS A 103 -0.03 -12.09 -7.67
CA HIS A 103 1.08 -12.75 -8.37
C HIS A 103 0.70 -13.30 -9.74
N CYS A 104 -0.57 -13.18 -10.14
CA CYS A 104 -1.09 -13.85 -11.31
C CYS A 104 -2.30 -13.10 -11.91
N SER A 105 -2.54 -13.26 -13.22
CA SER A 105 -3.72 -12.69 -13.88
C SER A 105 -5.04 -13.27 -13.34
N ALA A 106 -5.04 -14.53 -12.90
CA ALA A 106 -6.18 -15.14 -12.23
C ALA A 106 -6.52 -14.47 -10.89
N CYS A 107 -5.51 -13.96 -10.19
CA CYS A 107 -5.61 -13.27 -8.90
C CYS A 107 -6.32 -11.92 -9.11
N VAL A 108 -5.98 -11.21 -10.19
CA VAL A 108 -6.65 -9.98 -10.64
C VAL A 108 -8.11 -10.26 -10.98
N TRP A 109 -8.36 -11.24 -11.86
CA TRP A 109 -9.72 -11.61 -12.28
C TRP A 109 -10.62 -11.98 -11.10
N LEU A 110 -10.10 -12.72 -10.12
CA LEU A 110 -10.85 -13.10 -8.92
C LEU A 110 -11.25 -11.86 -8.10
N ASN A 111 -10.31 -10.94 -7.85
CA ASN A 111 -10.58 -9.72 -7.10
C ASN A 111 -11.60 -8.83 -7.81
N GLU A 112 -11.44 -8.59 -9.11
CA GLU A 112 -12.41 -7.83 -9.91
C GLU A 112 -13.79 -8.49 -9.88
N LYS A 113 -13.86 -9.82 -10.05
CA LYS A 113 -15.12 -10.55 -10.07
C LYS A 113 -15.88 -10.44 -8.74
N VAL A 114 -15.16 -10.59 -7.63
CA VAL A 114 -15.73 -10.49 -6.28
C VAL A 114 -16.18 -9.07 -5.97
N LEU A 115 -15.37 -8.06 -6.30
CA LEU A 115 -15.73 -6.66 -6.13
C LEU A 115 -16.96 -6.28 -6.97
N HIS A 116 -17.03 -6.73 -8.22
CA HIS A 116 -18.21 -6.51 -9.07
C HIS A 116 -19.47 -7.23 -8.59
N GLN A 117 -19.35 -8.33 -7.85
CA GLN A 117 -20.49 -9.02 -7.24
C GLN A 117 -20.94 -8.39 -5.92
N THR A 118 -20.16 -7.46 -5.38
CA THR A 118 -20.44 -6.80 -4.10
C THR A 118 -21.50 -5.71 -4.32
N PRO A 119 -22.68 -5.77 -3.65
CA PRO A 119 -23.70 -4.74 -3.78
C PRO A 119 -23.17 -3.34 -3.43
N GLY A 120 -23.51 -2.34 -4.24
CA GLY A 120 -23.04 -0.96 -4.09
C GLY A 120 -21.72 -0.65 -4.82
N VAL A 121 -20.99 -1.64 -5.33
CA VAL A 121 -19.83 -1.40 -6.21
C VAL A 121 -20.30 -1.21 -7.66
N ILE A 122 -19.95 -0.07 -8.24
CA ILE A 122 -20.32 0.29 -9.62
C ILE A 122 -19.25 -0.17 -10.61
N GLU A 123 -17.99 0.08 -10.29
CA GLU A 123 -16.85 -0.27 -11.14
C GLU A 123 -15.67 -0.71 -10.28
N ALA A 124 -14.98 -1.79 -10.68
CA ALA A 124 -13.75 -2.25 -10.04
C ALA A 124 -12.76 -2.74 -11.10
N THR A 125 -11.70 -1.97 -11.34
CA THR A 125 -10.69 -2.27 -12.34
C THR A 125 -9.30 -2.36 -11.69
N ILE A 126 -8.55 -3.42 -11.97
CA ILE A 126 -7.24 -3.66 -11.37
C ILE A 126 -6.16 -3.74 -12.47
N ASN A 127 -5.14 -2.90 -12.34
CA ASN A 127 -4.00 -2.92 -13.24
C ASN A 127 -2.96 -3.96 -12.78
N TYR A 128 -2.86 -5.06 -13.53
CA TYR A 128 -1.93 -6.16 -13.28
C TYR A 128 -0.46 -5.74 -13.17
N SER A 129 -0.02 -4.73 -13.92
CA SER A 129 1.41 -4.34 -13.97
C SER A 129 1.90 -3.63 -12.72
N ASN A 130 0.99 -3.05 -11.93
CA ASN A 130 1.35 -2.25 -10.75
C ASN A 130 0.49 -2.52 -9.51
N ASN A 131 -0.38 -3.54 -9.58
CA ASN A 131 -1.30 -3.94 -8.51
C ASN A 131 -2.21 -2.82 -8.00
N LYS A 132 -2.47 -1.79 -8.83
CA LYS A 132 -3.35 -0.67 -8.47
C LYS A 132 -4.77 -0.99 -8.91
N ALA A 133 -5.68 -0.98 -7.94
CA ALA A 133 -7.11 -1.08 -8.14
C ALA A 133 -7.72 0.32 -8.16
N LYS A 134 -8.69 0.52 -9.05
CA LYS A 134 -9.64 1.63 -9.04
C LYS A 134 -10.99 1.05 -8.66
N VAL A 135 -11.61 1.58 -7.61
CA VAL A 135 -12.95 1.15 -7.17
C VAL A 135 -13.86 2.37 -7.10
N ILE A 136 -15.02 2.27 -7.76
CA ILE A 136 -16.11 3.24 -7.71
C ILE A 136 -17.30 2.56 -7.04
N TRP A 137 -17.84 3.19 -6.01
CA TRP A 137 -18.96 2.64 -5.25
C TRP A 137 -19.94 3.74 -4.81
N ASP A 138 -21.16 3.30 -4.52
CA ASP A 138 -22.21 4.11 -3.94
C ASP A 138 -22.06 4.16 -2.40
N PRO A 139 -21.75 5.34 -1.81
CA PRO A 139 -21.61 5.48 -0.37
C PRO A 139 -22.90 5.25 0.42
N GLU A 140 -24.07 5.33 -0.21
CA GLU A 140 -25.35 5.04 0.46
C GLU A 140 -25.58 3.54 0.64
N GLN A 141 -24.98 2.70 -0.23
CA GLN A 141 -25.16 1.25 -0.21
C GLN A 141 -24.03 0.52 0.52
N ILE A 142 -22.78 0.96 0.38
CA ILE A 142 -21.62 0.27 0.94
C ILE A 142 -20.54 1.23 1.46
N ARG A 143 -19.93 0.86 2.59
CA ARG A 143 -18.79 1.60 3.17
C ARG A 143 -17.46 1.09 2.66
N LEU A 144 -16.43 1.93 2.73
CA LEU A 144 -15.09 1.55 2.30
C LEU A 144 -14.55 0.39 3.15
N SER A 145 -14.79 0.40 4.46
CA SER A 145 -14.42 -0.71 5.35
C SER A 145 -14.93 -2.07 4.87
N GLN A 146 -16.16 -2.16 4.36
CA GLN A 146 -16.76 -3.39 3.85
C GLN A 146 -16.12 -3.86 2.54
N ILE A 147 -15.72 -2.92 1.67
CA ILE A 147 -14.97 -3.23 0.45
C ILE A 147 -13.61 -3.83 0.81
N ILE A 148 -12.89 -3.23 1.77
CA ILE A 148 -11.59 -3.73 2.25
C ILE A 148 -11.74 -5.09 2.95
N GLU A 149 -12.81 -5.27 3.74
CA GLU A 149 -13.15 -6.55 4.37
C GLU A 149 -13.40 -7.64 3.32
N THR A 150 -14.12 -7.32 2.24
CA THR A 150 -14.36 -8.25 1.13
C THR A 150 -13.05 -8.71 0.50
N ILE A 151 -12.11 -7.79 0.26
CA ILE A 151 -10.76 -8.11 -0.26
C ILE A 151 -9.98 -8.98 0.75
N ARG A 152 -10.08 -8.68 2.05
CA ARG A 152 -9.44 -9.47 3.12
C ARG A 152 -10.01 -10.87 3.25
N ASN A 153 -11.30 -11.06 3.00
CA ASN A 153 -11.97 -12.36 3.08
C ASN A 153 -11.53 -13.33 1.98
N ILE A 154 -11.12 -12.83 0.82
CA ILE A 154 -10.53 -13.64 -0.26
C ILE A 154 -9.02 -13.81 -0.13
N GLY A 155 -8.42 -13.34 0.98
CA GLY A 155 -7.02 -13.58 1.34
C GLY A 155 -6.03 -12.53 0.85
N TYR A 156 -6.50 -11.37 0.39
CA TYR A 156 -5.64 -10.27 -0.07
C TYR A 156 -5.69 -9.09 0.91
N ASN A 157 -4.68 -8.20 0.89
CA ASN A 157 -4.75 -6.96 1.66
C ASN A 157 -4.74 -5.76 0.71
N ALA A 158 -5.44 -4.70 1.09
CA ALA A 158 -5.55 -3.49 0.28
C ALA A 158 -5.18 -2.26 1.10
N TYR A 159 -4.43 -1.35 0.48
CA TYR A 159 -3.98 -0.10 1.09
C TYR A 159 -4.35 1.08 0.20
N PRO A 160 -4.73 2.23 0.78
CA PRO A 160 -5.05 3.42 0.02
C PRO A 160 -3.83 3.92 -0.75
N TYR A 161 -4.08 4.32 -1.99
CA TYR A 161 -3.12 4.93 -2.88
C TYR A 161 -3.67 6.25 -3.40
N ASP A 162 -2.87 7.31 -3.33
CA ASP A 162 -3.23 8.60 -3.90
C ASP A 162 -2.47 8.83 -5.21
N PRO A 163 -3.13 8.70 -6.38
CA PRO A 163 -2.48 8.97 -7.67
C PRO A 163 -2.03 10.43 -7.81
N SER A 164 -2.80 11.38 -7.25
CA SER A 164 -2.53 12.80 -7.43
C SER A 164 -1.28 13.27 -6.72
N LEU A 165 -1.00 12.71 -5.54
CA LEU A 165 0.22 13.01 -4.80
C LEU A 165 1.47 12.50 -5.52
N GLN A 166 1.38 11.35 -6.19
CA GLN A 166 2.49 10.83 -6.99
C GLN A 166 2.68 11.60 -8.29
N GLU A 167 1.59 11.95 -8.99
CA GLU A 167 1.67 12.78 -10.19
C GLU A 167 2.27 14.15 -9.88
N GLU A 168 1.85 14.80 -8.79
CA GLU A 168 2.40 16.09 -8.38
C GLU A 168 3.90 15.99 -8.06
N ARG A 169 4.32 14.93 -7.37
CA ARG A 169 5.75 14.65 -7.11
C ARG A 169 6.52 14.39 -8.40
N ALA A 170 5.98 13.58 -9.30
CA ALA A 170 6.60 13.26 -10.58
C ALA A 170 6.75 14.51 -11.45
N VAL A 171 5.73 15.39 -11.49
CA VAL A 171 5.79 16.67 -12.19
C VAL A 171 6.83 17.60 -11.56
N LYS A 172 6.90 17.72 -10.23
CA LYS A 172 7.92 18.53 -9.54
C LYS A 172 9.34 18.05 -9.84
N VAL A 173 9.57 16.73 -9.74
CA VAL A 173 10.85 16.10 -10.06
C VAL A 173 11.22 16.32 -11.52
N ARG A 174 10.27 16.11 -12.43
CA ARG A 174 10.45 16.36 -13.86
C ARG A 174 10.83 17.81 -14.15
N ASN A 175 10.13 18.77 -13.53
CA ASN A 175 10.41 20.20 -13.72
C ASN A 175 11.80 20.58 -13.16
N ASP A 176 12.23 20.00 -12.04
CA ASP A 176 13.60 20.17 -11.50
C ASP A 176 14.66 19.61 -12.45
N TYR A 177 14.41 18.45 -13.07
CA TYR A 177 15.33 17.93 -14.07
C TYR A 177 15.39 18.79 -15.34
N TYR A 178 14.24 19.32 -15.80
CA TYR A 178 14.21 20.19 -16.98
C TYR A 178 14.99 21.50 -16.77
N SER A 179 14.88 22.14 -15.60
CA SER A 179 15.64 23.36 -15.32
C SER A 179 17.15 23.10 -15.29
N ARG A 180 17.59 21.97 -14.71
CA ARG A 180 19.00 21.56 -14.70
C ARG A 180 19.54 21.24 -16.10
N ILE A 181 18.74 20.57 -16.93
CA ILE A 181 19.09 20.31 -18.34
C ILE A 181 19.20 21.63 -19.10
N LEU A 182 18.26 22.56 -18.91
CA LEU A 182 18.27 23.85 -19.58
C LEU A 182 19.56 24.64 -19.29
N VAL A 183 19.96 24.71 -18.01
CA VAL A 183 21.21 25.36 -17.59
C VAL A 183 22.43 24.67 -18.21
N GLY A 184 22.45 23.32 -18.23
CA GLY A 184 23.54 22.55 -18.82
C GLY A 184 23.68 22.75 -20.33
N VAL A 185 22.56 22.73 -21.06
CA VAL A 185 22.53 22.95 -22.51
C VAL A 185 22.98 24.38 -22.84
N PHE A 186 22.46 25.38 -22.12
CA PHE A 186 22.85 26.77 -22.32
C PHE A 186 24.36 26.97 -22.10
N ALA A 187 24.90 26.47 -20.98
CA ALA A 187 26.32 26.58 -20.69
C ALA A 187 27.18 25.85 -21.74
N THR A 188 26.81 24.63 -22.12
CA THR A 188 27.54 23.84 -23.14
C THR A 188 27.55 24.56 -24.48
N MET A 189 26.43 25.15 -24.90
CA MET A 189 26.33 25.90 -26.14
C MET A 189 27.25 27.14 -26.14
N ASN A 190 27.32 27.85 -25.01
CA ASN A 190 28.20 29.03 -24.88
C ASN A 190 29.67 28.64 -24.79
N ILE A 191 30.01 27.59 -24.04
CA ILE A 191 31.38 27.06 -23.94
C ILE A 191 31.86 26.61 -25.33
N MET A 192 31.01 25.95 -26.12
CA MET A 192 31.33 25.55 -27.48
C MET A 192 31.68 26.75 -28.37
N TRP A 193 30.91 27.84 -28.29
CA TRP A 193 31.20 29.07 -29.04
C TRP A 193 32.53 29.71 -28.63
N ILE A 194 32.84 29.76 -27.33
CA ILE A 194 34.13 30.27 -26.85
C ILE A 194 35.27 29.36 -27.34
N ALA A 195 35.10 28.04 -27.27
CA ALA A 195 36.09 27.09 -27.76
C ALA A 195 36.38 27.28 -29.27
N ILE A 196 35.36 27.57 -30.08
CA ILE A 196 35.52 27.92 -31.51
C ILE A 196 36.35 29.21 -31.66
N ALA A 197 36.05 30.25 -30.87
CA ALA A 197 36.80 31.50 -30.91
C ALA A 197 38.27 31.32 -30.48
N GLN A 198 38.51 30.50 -29.44
CA GLN A 198 39.86 30.14 -29.01
C GLN A 198 40.62 29.37 -30.09
N TYR A 199 39.96 28.39 -30.73
CA TYR A 199 40.55 27.60 -31.80
C TYR A 199 40.90 28.47 -33.00
N ALA A 200 39.99 29.35 -33.45
CA ALA A 200 40.26 30.28 -34.55
C ALA A 200 41.42 31.24 -34.23
N GLY A 201 41.44 31.79 -33.02
CA GLY A 201 42.49 32.72 -32.59
C GLY A 201 43.85 32.07 -32.36
N TYR A 202 43.91 30.74 -32.14
CA TYR A 202 45.17 30.00 -32.11
C TYR A 202 45.89 30.07 -33.46
N PHE A 203 45.17 30.07 -34.58
CA PHE A 203 45.75 30.16 -35.93
C PHE A 203 46.06 31.60 -36.37
N THR A 204 45.34 32.60 -35.85
CA THR A 204 45.51 34.01 -36.26
C THR A 204 46.46 34.82 -35.37
N GLY A 205 47.02 34.22 -34.31
CA GLY A 205 47.99 34.87 -33.43
C GLY A 205 47.36 35.64 -32.26
N MET A 206 46.51 34.99 -31.46
CA MET A 206 45.84 35.61 -30.31
C MET A 206 46.81 36.06 -29.21
N GLU A 207 46.68 37.31 -28.78
CA GLU A 207 47.40 37.87 -27.63
C GLU A 207 47.00 37.17 -26.31
N LYS A 208 47.97 36.92 -25.42
CA LYS A 208 47.76 36.20 -24.15
C LYS A 208 46.68 36.82 -23.25
N GLY A 209 46.50 38.15 -23.30
CA GLY A 209 45.46 38.85 -22.53
C GLY A 209 44.04 38.41 -22.91
N HIS A 210 43.74 38.37 -24.21
CA HIS A 210 42.44 37.93 -24.73
C HIS A 210 42.16 36.46 -24.41
N LYS A 211 43.19 35.59 -24.50
CA LYS A 211 43.07 34.17 -24.13
C LYS A 211 42.69 33.98 -22.66
N ASN A 212 43.29 34.76 -21.75
CA ASN A 212 42.95 34.67 -20.33
C ASN A 212 41.51 35.11 -20.05
N ILE A 213 41.00 36.13 -20.73
CA ILE A 213 39.61 36.57 -20.58
C ILE A 213 38.63 35.46 -21.00
N LEU A 214 38.90 34.80 -22.13
CA LEU A 214 38.07 33.70 -22.63
C LEU A 214 38.10 32.48 -21.69
N ASN A 215 39.27 32.12 -21.15
CA ASN A 215 39.39 31.03 -20.16
C ASN A 215 38.64 31.33 -18.85
N ILE A 216 38.67 32.58 -18.38
CA ILE A 216 37.90 32.98 -17.20
C ILE A 216 36.40 32.88 -17.47
N ALA A 217 35.95 33.28 -18.67
CA ALA A 217 34.56 33.14 -19.08
C ALA A 217 34.11 31.66 -19.12
N GLU A 218 34.96 30.76 -19.64
CA GLU A 218 34.71 29.31 -19.61
C GLU A 218 34.61 28.77 -18.19
N PHE A 219 35.50 29.19 -17.29
CA PHE A 219 35.47 28.78 -15.89
C PHE A 219 34.17 29.20 -15.20
N ILE A 220 33.70 30.43 -15.44
CA ILE A 220 32.44 30.94 -14.91
C ILE A 220 31.25 30.13 -15.44
N LEU A 221 31.24 29.78 -16.73
CA LEU A 221 30.15 29.00 -17.34
C LEU A 221 30.15 27.53 -16.91
N ALA A 222 31.33 26.92 -16.75
CA ALA A 222 31.47 25.53 -16.34
C ALA A 222 31.06 25.29 -14.88
N THR A 223 31.21 26.30 -14.02
CA THR A 223 30.92 26.20 -12.57
C THR A 223 29.44 25.87 -12.30
N PRO A 224 28.43 26.61 -12.81
CA PRO A 224 27.02 26.23 -12.67
C PRO A 224 26.71 24.86 -13.28
N THR A 225 27.30 24.50 -14.41
CA THR A 225 27.04 23.18 -15.02
C THR A 225 27.48 22.04 -14.10
N LEU A 226 28.67 22.15 -13.51
CA LEU A 226 29.19 21.11 -12.62
C LEU A 226 28.41 21.05 -11.28
N PHE A 227 28.18 22.20 -10.63
CA PHE A 227 27.59 22.25 -9.30
C PHE A 227 26.05 22.30 -9.26
N TYR A 228 25.38 22.66 -10.34
CA TYR A 228 23.91 22.67 -10.41
C TYR A 228 23.36 21.46 -11.18
N SER A 229 23.80 21.29 -12.43
CA SER A 229 23.36 20.17 -13.27
C SER A 229 24.01 18.85 -12.85
N GLY A 230 25.31 18.87 -12.53
CA GLY A 230 26.08 17.68 -12.15
C GLY A 230 25.87 17.17 -10.71
N TRP A 231 25.38 18.01 -9.78
CA TRP A 231 25.25 17.67 -8.36
C TRP A 231 24.42 16.43 -8.05
N ILE A 232 23.46 16.08 -8.92
CA ILE A 232 22.63 14.88 -8.77
C ILE A 232 23.48 13.60 -8.73
N PHE A 233 24.57 13.55 -9.51
CA PHE A 233 25.48 12.40 -9.56
C PHE A 233 26.43 12.32 -8.37
N PHE A 234 26.66 13.45 -7.69
CA PHE A 234 27.47 13.49 -6.46
C PHE A 234 26.66 13.17 -5.20
N ARG A 235 25.32 13.13 -5.30
CA ARG A 235 24.40 12.84 -4.19
C ARG A 235 23.80 11.44 -4.21
N GLY A 236 23.89 10.72 -5.34
CA GLY A 236 23.47 9.33 -5.49
C GLY A 236 24.61 8.38 -5.19
#